data_AF-A0A522QNV2-F1
#
_entry.id   AF-A0A522QNV2-F1
#
_cell.length_a   1.000
_cell.length_b   1.000
_cell.length_c   1.000
_cell.angle_alpha   90.00
_cell.angle_beta   90.00
_cell.angle_gamma   90.00
#
_symmetry.space_group_name_H-M   'P 1'
#
loop_
_entity.id
_entity.type
_entity.pdbx_description
1 polymer ?
#
loop_
_entity_poly.entity_id
_entity_poly.type
_entity_poly.pdbx_seq_one_letter_code
_entity_poly.pdbx_strand_id
1 'polypeptide(L)'
;MTRPALLRRLSHLDTVPATTAAAAGISGALLIVFVANYHVPKGENGGTGPGIMTGLGCLALAGLLFGVLLPWLRTREPARQQRATVVLGVLAVLSVAAFWSGATPVLAAATIAASTGSPSARRVQITRLVAGAGALAAIIAALASSHLT
;
A
#
# COMPACT_ATOMS: atom_id res chain seq x y z
N MET A 1 -22.29 -22.12 23.72
CA MET A 1 -21.67 -20.90 23.16
C MET A 1 -22.68 -20.21 22.26
N THR A 2 -23.11 -19.00 22.62
CA THR A 2 -24.07 -18.22 21.83
C THR A 2 -23.36 -17.65 20.59
N ARG A 3 -23.93 -17.90 19.41
CA ARG A 3 -23.53 -17.37 18.08
C ARG A 3 -22.98 -15.92 18.09
N PRO A 4 -23.52 -14.96 18.87
CA PRO A 4 -22.95 -13.61 18.99
C PRO A 4 -21.51 -13.53 19.53
N ALA A 5 -21.10 -14.41 20.45
CA ALA A 5 -19.75 -14.39 21.02
C ALA A 5 -18.68 -14.85 20.01
N LEU A 6 -19.05 -15.76 19.11
CA LEU A 6 -18.17 -16.29 18.07
C LEU A 6 -17.99 -15.28 16.93
N LEU A 7 -19.06 -14.59 16.53
CA LEU A 7 -19.00 -13.49 15.56
C LEU A 7 -18.17 -12.31 16.06
N ARG A 8 -18.23 -11.98 17.36
CA ARG A 8 -17.42 -10.92 17.97
C ARG A 8 -15.92 -11.27 18.06
N ARG A 9 -15.58 -12.56 18.22
CA ARG A 9 -14.18 -13.03 18.14
C ARG A 9 -13.64 -12.99 16.72
N LEU A 10 -14.46 -13.32 15.73
CA LEU A 10 -14.08 -13.24 14.32
C LEU A 10 -13.89 -11.79 13.85
N SER A 11 -14.70 -10.83 14.32
CA SER A 11 -14.55 -9.41 13.96
C SER A 11 -13.25 -8.77 14.44
N HIS A 12 -12.60 -9.33 15.48
CA HIS A 12 -11.28 -8.88 15.93
C HIS A 12 -10.13 -9.39 15.06
N LEU A 13 -10.35 -10.45 14.27
CA LEU A 13 -9.35 -11.02 13.37
C LEU A 13 -9.27 -10.26 12.03
N ASP A 14 -10.28 -9.46 11.69
CA ASP A 14 -10.38 -8.76 10.40
C ASP A 14 -9.67 -7.39 10.36
N THR A 15 -9.21 -6.89 11.51
CA THR A 15 -8.59 -5.56 11.59
C THR A 15 -7.07 -5.66 11.57
N VAL A 16 -6.47 -5.45 10.39
CA VAL A 16 -5.04 -5.18 10.30
C VAL A 16 -4.77 -3.80 10.92
N PRO A 17 -3.92 -3.68 11.95
CA PRO A 17 -3.56 -2.38 12.51
C PRO A 17 -2.96 -1.48 11.42
N ALA A 18 -3.29 -0.18 11.45
CA ALA A 18 -2.77 0.78 10.48
C ALA A 18 -1.23 0.82 10.49
N THR A 19 -0.61 0.60 11.65
CA THR A 19 0.85 0.46 11.82
C THR A 19 1.40 -0.76 11.08
N THR A 20 0.73 -1.91 11.15
CA THR A 20 1.11 -3.12 10.42
C THR A 20 0.98 -2.93 8.91
N ALA A 21 -0.09 -2.27 8.46
CA ALA A 21 -0.25 -1.93 7.05
C ALA A 21 0.84 -0.94 6.60
N ALA A 22 1.12 0.11 7.38
CA ALA A 22 2.18 1.07 7.08
C ALA A 22 3.54 0.37 6.95
N ALA A 23 3.89 -0.50 7.90
CA ALA A 23 5.12 -1.27 7.87
C ALA A 23 5.19 -2.15 6.61
N ALA A 24 4.12 -2.87 6.28
CA ALA A 24 4.07 -3.69 5.07
C ALA A 24 4.24 -2.86 3.79
N GLY A 25 3.57 -1.70 3.70
CA GLY A 25 3.67 -0.80 2.55
C GLY A 25 5.07 -0.22 2.38
N ILE A 26 5.69 0.24 3.48
CA ILE A 26 7.04 0.79 3.49
C ILE A 26 8.06 -0.30 3.15
N SER A 27 7.97 -1.48 3.77
CA SER A 27 8.87 -2.60 3.49
C SER A 27 8.79 -3.04 2.03
N GLY A 28 7.59 -3.12 1.47
CA GLY A 28 7.41 -3.43 0.05
C GLY A 28 8.01 -2.35 -0.87
N ALA A 29 7.84 -1.07 -0.51
CA ALA A 29 8.42 0.04 -1.26
C ALA A 29 9.95 0.03 -1.24
N LEU A 30 10.54 -0.13 -0.05
CA LEU A 30 11.99 -0.21 0.12
C LEU A 30 12.58 -1.42 -0.62
N LEU A 31 11.89 -2.56 -0.61
CA LEU A 31 12.30 -3.72 -1.38
C LEU A 31 12.35 -3.41 -2.87
N ILE A 32 11.28 -2.84 -3.45
CA ILE A 32 11.25 -2.45 -4.86
C ILE A 32 12.36 -1.46 -5.18
N VAL A 33 12.51 -0.41 -4.37
CA VAL A 33 13.53 0.63 -4.57
C VAL A 33 14.93 0.02 -4.51
N PHE A 34 15.21 -0.85 -3.54
CA PHE A 34 16.50 -1.51 -3.43
C PHE A 34 16.77 -2.41 -4.65
N VAL A 35 15.86 -3.35 -4.92
CA VAL A 35 15.99 -4.36 -5.98
C VAL A 35 16.11 -3.72 -7.37
N ALA A 36 15.38 -2.62 -7.63
CA ALA A 36 15.42 -1.93 -8.91
C ALA A 36 16.69 -1.07 -9.13
N ASN A 37 17.41 -0.68 -8.06
CA ASN A 37 18.50 0.30 -8.16
C ASN A 37 19.87 -0.25 -7.70
N TYR A 38 19.96 -1.41 -7.03
CA TYR A 38 21.23 -1.86 -6.44
C TYR A 38 22.29 -2.31 -7.47
N HIS A 39 21.85 -2.75 -8.66
CA HIS A 39 22.75 -3.16 -9.75
C HIS A 39 23.25 -2.00 -10.61
N VAL A 40 22.64 -0.82 -10.47
CA VAL A 40 22.93 0.31 -11.37
C VAL A 40 24.20 1.02 -10.90
N PRO A 41 25.20 1.22 -11.79
CA PRO A 41 26.42 1.93 -11.46
C PRO A 41 26.17 3.33 -10.90
N LYS A 42 27.07 3.77 -9.99
CA LYS A 42 26.99 5.11 -9.42
C LYS A 42 27.15 6.16 -10.53
N GLY A 43 26.17 7.07 -10.64
CA GLY A 43 26.18 8.16 -11.62
C GLY A 43 25.23 7.96 -12.81
N GLU A 44 24.64 6.77 -12.95
CA GLU A 44 23.63 6.50 -13.99
C GLU A 44 22.19 6.73 -13.49
N ASN A 45 21.28 6.92 -14.44
CA ASN A 45 19.85 7.00 -14.15
C ASN A 45 19.36 5.66 -13.57
N GLY A 46 18.95 5.68 -12.29
CA GLY A 46 18.63 4.47 -11.53
C GLY A 46 19.72 4.03 -10.54
N GLY A 47 20.83 4.78 -10.43
CA GLY A 47 21.84 4.54 -9.41
C GLY A 47 21.35 4.82 -7.99
N THR A 48 22.24 4.65 -7.01
CA THR A 48 21.92 4.82 -5.58
C THR A 48 21.32 6.19 -5.23
N GLY A 49 21.68 7.26 -5.94
CA GLY A 49 21.13 8.62 -5.73
C GLY A 49 19.61 8.70 -6.00
N PRO A 50 19.17 8.42 -7.25
CA PRO A 50 17.74 8.30 -7.57
C PRO A 50 16.99 7.30 -6.67
N GLY A 51 17.60 6.17 -6.32
CA GLY A 51 17.02 5.20 -5.39
C GLY A 51 16.75 5.78 -4.00
N ILE A 52 17.71 6.50 -3.41
CA ILE A 52 17.54 7.16 -2.10
C ILE A 52 16.42 8.21 -2.17
N MET A 53 16.40 9.07 -3.20
CA MET A 53 15.36 10.09 -3.35
C MET A 53 13.97 9.47 -3.48
N THR A 54 13.87 8.36 -4.20
CA THR A 54 12.62 7.60 -4.35
C THR A 54 12.19 6.99 -3.02
N GLY A 55 13.11 6.37 -2.28
CA GLY A 55 12.84 5.83 -0.94
C GLY A 55 12.37 6.90 0.06
N LEU A 56 13.00 8.08 0.06
CA LEU A 56 12.55 9.23 0.86
C LEU A 56 11.15 9.70 0.44
N GLY A 57 10.86 9.72 -0.86
CA GLY A 57 9.53 10.00 -1.39
C GLY A 57 8.48 9.01 -0.90
N CYS A 58 8.78 7.71 -0.89
CA CYS A 58 7.89 6.68 -0.33
C CYS A 58 7.66 6.86 1.16
N LEU A 59 8.69 7.21 1.93
CA LEU A 59 8.56 7.47 3.36
C LEU A 59 7.69 8.71 3.63
N ALA A 60 7.89 9.78 2.87
CA ALA A 60 7.06 10.99 2.96
C ALA A 60 5.60 10.69 2.58
N LEU A 61 5.38 9.93 1.51
CA LEU A 61 4.06 9.48 1.09
C LEU A 61 3.39 8.62 2.19
N ALA A 62 4.13 7.67 2.78
CA ALA A 62 3.63 6.86 3.88
C ALA A 62 3.29 7.72 5.10
N GLY A 63 4.15 8.67 5.47
CA GLY A 63 3.88 9.63 6.55
C GLY A 63 2.61 10.44 6.31
N LEU A 64 2.41 10.95 5.09
CA LEU A 64 1.20 11.67 4.71
C LEU A 64 -0.04 10.78 4.78
N LEU A 65 0.02 9.58 4.21
CA LEU A 65 -1.12 8.67 4.15
C LEU A 65 -1.50 8.16 5.53
N PHE A 66 -0.54 7.64 6.30
CA PHE A 66 -0.79 6.99 7.58
C PHE A 66 -0.84 7.95 8.77
N GLY A 67 -0.11 9.06 8.71
CA GLY A 67 -0.08 10.07 9.77
C GLY A 67 -1.14 11.15 9.63
N VAL A 68 -1.57 11.48 8.41
CA VAL A 68 -2.49 12.61 8.16
C VAL A 68 -3.80 12.13 7.52
N LEU A 69 -3.72 11.50 6.35
CA LEU A 69 -4.91 11.19 5.54
C LEU A 69 -5.82 10.15 6.22
N LEU A 70 -5.28 9.02 6.67
CA LEU A 70 -6.07 7.95 7.30
C LEU A 70 -6.72 8.38 8.61
N PRO A 71 -6.03 9.06 9.55
CA PRO A 71 -6.68 9.63 10.73
C PRO A 71 -7.78 10.64 10.37
N TRP A 72 -7.52 11.51 9.39
CA TRP A 72 -8.50 12.47 8.91
C TRP A 72 -9.72 11.82 8.24
N LEU A 73 -9.54 10.74 7.48
CA LEU A 73 -10.65 10.02 6.85
C LEU A 73 -11.55 9.33 7.87
N ARG A 74 -11.00 8.88 9.01
CA ARG A 74 -11.76 8.24 10.09
C ARG A 74 -12.71 9.19 10.81
N THR A 75 -12.49 10.50 10.73
CA THR A 75 -13.40 11.51 11.30
C THR A 75 -14.47 11.97 10.32
N ARG A 76 -14.47 11.46 9.08
CA ARG A 76 -15.44 11.81 8.05
C ARG A 76 -16.59 10.80 7.97
N GLU A 77 -17.65 11.22 7.30
CA GLU A 77 -18.80 10.37 7.00
C GLU A 77 -18.39 9.09 6.25
N PRO A 78 -19.10 7.96 6.49
CA PRO A 78 -18.76 6.66 5.91
C PRO A 78 -18.77 6.68 4.37
N ALA A 79 -19.66 7.45 3.74
CA ALA A 79 -19.70 7.58 2.28
C ALA A 79 -18.43 8.24 1.72
N ARG A 80 -17.86 9.22 2.44
CA ARG A 80 -16.62 9.92 2.04
C ARG A 80 -15.41 9.03 2.24
N GLN A 81 -15.38 8.25 3.32
CA GLN A 81 -14.37 7.24 3.58
C GLN A 81 -14.34 6.18 2.47
N GLN A 82 -15.51 5.65 2.06
CA GLN A 82 -15.58 4.67 0.97
C GLN A 82 -15.03 5.22 -0.35
N ARG A 83 -15.38 6.46 -0.73
CA ARG A 83 -14.84 7.10 -1.94
C ARG A 83 -13.33 7.25 -1.88
N ALA A 84 -12.80 7.71 -0.74
CA ALA A 84 -11.36 7.87 -0.55
C ALA A 84 -10.63 6.52 -0.66
N THR A 85 -11.17 5.45 -0.08
CA THR A 85 -10.60 4.10 -0.22
C THR A 85 -10.58 3.64 -1.67
N VAL A 86 -11.65 3.91 -2.44
CA VAL A 86 -11.69 3.59 -3.88
C VAL A 86 -10.61 4.39 -4.63
N VAL A 87 -10.50 5.69 -4.37
CA VAL A 87 -9.49 6.55 -4.99
C VAL A 87 -8.08 6.06 -4.66
N LEU A 88 -7.78 5.74 -3.40
CA LEU A 88 -6.48 5.22 -2.99
C LEU A 88 -6.14 3.92 -3.73
N GLY A 89 -7.10 3.01 -3.89
CA GLY A 89 -6.85 1.76 -4.59
C GLY A 89 -6.73 1.94 -6.10
N VAL A 90 -7.47 2.86 -6.71
CA VAL A 90 -7.27 3.23 -8.12
C VAL A 90 -5.88 3.84 -8.31
N LEU A 91 -5.45 4.74 -7.42
CA LEU A 91 -4.10 5.30 -7.45
C LEU A 91 -3.03 4.21 -7.28
N ALA A 92 -3.26 3.23 -6.42
CA ALA A 92 -2.36 2.08 -6.26
C ALA A 92 -2.23 1.26 -7.56
N VAL A 93 -3.34 1.05 -8.28
CA VAL A 93 -3.32 0.34 -9.57
C VAL A 93 -2.62 1.17 -10.64
N LEU A 94 -2.94 2.46 -10.74
CA LEU A 94 -2.32 3.36 -11.71
C LEU A 94 -0.81 3.51 -11.44
N SER A 95 -0.39 3.49 -10.18
CA SER A 95 1.04 3.56 -9.83
C SER A 95 1.82 2.30 -10.21
N VAL A 96 1.16 1.19 -10.56
CA VAL A 96 1.84 0.01 -11.12
C VAL A 96 2.59 0.37 -12.40
N ALA A 97 2.06 1.29 -13.22
CA ALA A 97 2.77 1.77 -14.41
C ALA A 97 4.08 2.51 -14.09
N ALA A 98 4.20 3.05 -12.87
CA ALA A 98 5.40 3.69 -12.33
C ALA A 98 6.14 2.74 -11.36
N PHE A 99 6.30 1.47 -11.74
CA PHE A 99 6.75 0.38 -10.85
C PHE A 99 8.09 0.65 -10.16
N TRP A 100 8.99 1.43 -10.77
CA TRP A 100 10.30 1.79 -10.20
C TRP A 100 10.21 2.70 -8.96
N SER A 101 9.05 3.31 -8.70
CA SER A 101 8.89 4.31 -7.64
C SER A 101 8.62 3.73 -6.25
N GLY A 102 8.27 2.44 -6.12
CA GLY A 102 7.84 1.87 -4.83
C GLY A 102 6.51 2.43 -4.26
N ALA A 103 5.82 3.34 -4.98
CA ALA A 103 4.58 3.95 -4.49
C ALA A 103 3.40 2.97 -4.39
N THR A 104 3.35 1.97 -5.27
CA THR A 104 2.30 0.94 -5.35
C THR A 104 2.07 0.21 -4.03
N PRO A 105 3.07 -0.41 -3.38
CA PRO A 105 2.87 -1.07 -2.09
C PRO A 105 2.43 -0.11 -0.98
N VAL A 106 2.89 1.15 -0.98
CA VAL A 106 2.45 2.16 -0.01
C VAL A 106 0.97 2.50 -0.17
N LEU A 107 0.53 2.76 -1.41
CA LEU A 107 -0.87 3.08 -1.73
C LEU A 107 -1.79 1.87 -1.51
N ALA A 108 -1.34 0.66 -1.84
CA ALA A 108 -2.08 -0.57 -1.60
C ALA A 108 -2.27 -0.82 -0.10
N ALA A 109 -1.22 -0.64 0.70
CA ALA A 109 -1.31 -0.74 2.15
C ALA A 109 -2.26 0.31 2.75
N ALA A 110 -2.20 1.55 2.26
CA ALA A 110 -3.11 2.61 2.69
C ALA A 110 -4.57 2.30 2.32
N THR A 111 -4.80 1.72 1.14
CA THR A 111 -6.13 1.25 0.70
C THR A 111 -6.68 0.17 1.64
N ILE A 112 -5.84 -0.81 1.99
CA ILE A 112 -6.20 -1.88 2.93
C ILE A 112 -6.54 -1.27 4.30
N ALA A 113 -5.71 -0.39 4.84
CA ALA A 113 -5.93 0.27 6.13
C ALA A 113 -7.15 1.21 6.13
N ALA A 114 -7.47 1.87 5.02
CA ALA A 114 -8.66 2.70 4.89
C ALA A 114 -9.97 1.89 4.89
N SER A 115 -9.89 0.62 4.45
CA SER A 115 -11.03 -0.28 4.33
C SER A 115 -11.40 -1.00 5.63
N THR A 116 -10.51 -1.03 6.64
CA THR A 116 -10.78 -1.72 7.91
C THR A 116 -11.82 -0.97 8.73
N GLY A 117 -12.84 -1.68 9.22
CA GLY A 117 -13.85 -1.13 10.14
C GLY A 117 -15.05 -0.42 9.49
N SER A 118 -15.07 -0.26 8.16
CA SER A 118 -16.27 0.22 7.45
C SER A 118 -17.14 -0.98 7.01
N PRO A 119 -18.47 -0.94 7.15
CA PRO A 119 -19.35 -1.90 6.46
C PRO A 119 -19.05 -1.80 4.96
N SER A 120 -18.40 -2.82 4.43
CA SER A 120 -17.70 -2.71 3.15
C SER A 120 -18.68 -2.95 2.00
N ALA A 121 -19.00 -1.90 1.26
CA ALA A 121 -19.64 -2.04 -0.05
C ALA A 121 -18.76 -2.93 -0.94
N ARG A 122 -19.39 -3.78 -1.78
CA ARG A 122 -18.70 -4.72 -2.70
C ARG A 122 -17.54 -4.07 -3.47
N ARG A 123 -17.70 -2.80 -3.86
CA ARG A 123 -16.67 -2.01 -4.57
C ARG A 123 -15.39 -1.85 -3.75
N VAL A 124 -15.49 -1.54 -2.46
CA VAL A 124 -14.33 -1.37 -1.57
C VAL A 124 -13.56 -2.69 -1.40
N GLN A 125 -14.27 -3.81 -1.30
CA GLN A 125 -13.63 -5.13 -1.22
C GLN A 125 -12.86 -5.48 -2.50
N ILE A 126 -13.48 -5.27 -3.67
CA ILE A 126 -12.82 -5.48 -4.97
C ILE A 126 -11.59 -4.59 -5.07
N THR A 127 -11.71 -3.29 -4.77
CA THR A 127 -10.59 -2.37 -4.82
C THR A 127 -9.45 -2.80 -3.91
N ARG A 128 -9.75 -3.24 -2.67
CA ARG A 128 -8.73 -3.74 -1.72
C ARG A 128 -7.97 -4.93 -2.31
N LEU A 129 -8.68 -5.91 -2.88
CA LEU A 129 -8.07 -7.10 -3.47
C LEU A 129 -7.21 -6.74 -4.69
N VAL A 130 -7.71 -5.90 -5.58
CA VAL A 130 -6.99 -5.48 -6.78
C VAL A 130 -5.74 -4.69 -6.42
N ALA A 131 -5.82 -3.76 -5.46
CA ALA A 131 -4.66 -3.01 -4.99
C ALA A 131 -3.61 -3.92 -4.34
N GLY A 132 -4.04 -4.88 -3.50
CA GLY A 132 -3.13 -5.87 -2.90
C GLY A 132 -2.46 -6.77 -3.95
N ALA A 133 -3.22 -7.26 -4.93
CA ALA A 133 -2.68 -8.05 -6.04
C ALA A 133 -1.69 -7.23 -6.90
N GLY A 134 -2.01 -5.96 -7.17
CA GLY A 134 -1.11 -5.05 -7.90
C GLY A 134 0.20 -4.81 -7.17
N ALA A 135 0.18 -4.65 -5.85
CA ALA A 135 1.40 -4.52 -5.05
C ALA A 135 2.26 -5.79 -5.10
N LEU A 136 1.65 -6.97 -4.99
CA LEU A 136 2.36 -8.25 -5.13
C LEU A 136 2.97 -8.40 -6.53
N ALA A 137 2.21 -8.09 -7.58
CA ALA A 137 2.69 -8.13 -8.95
C ALA A 137 3.88 -7.17 -9.16
N ALA A 138 3.84 -5.97 -8.60
CA ALA A 138 4.93 -5.01 -8.68
C ALA A 138 6.21 -5.50 -7.97
N ILE A 139 6.07 -6.13 -6.80
CA ILE A 139 7.21 -6.74 -6.09
C ILE A 139 7.82 -7.89 -6.92
N ILE A 140 6.97 -8.78 -7.43
CA ILE A 140 7.41 -9.91 -8.27
C ILE A 140 8.11 -9.41 -9.53
N ALA A 141 7.55 -8.41 -10.20
CA ALA A 141 8.15 -7.81 -11.39
C ALA A 141 9.53 -7.19 -11.08
N ALA A 142 9.66 -6.44 -9.99
CA ALA A 142 10.94 -5.87 -9.57
C ALA A 142 11.99 -6.97 -9.31
N LEU A 143 11.61 -8.03 -8.59
CA LEU A 143 12.48 -9.18 -8.33
C LEU A 143 12.89 -9.89 -9.63
N ALA A 144 11.93 -10.16 -10.52
CA ALA A 144 12.20 -10.79 -11.80
C ALA A 144 13.16 -9.96 -12.66
N SER A 145 12.96 -8.63 -12.73
CA SER A 145 13.87 -7.72 -13.43
C SER A 145 15.29 -7.77 -12.87
N SER A 146 15.44 -7.90 -11.54
CA SER A 146 16.77 -7.97 -10.91
C SER A 146 17.54 -9.27 -11.16
N HIS A 147 16.86 -10.36 -11.55
CA HIS A 147 17.52 -11.62 -11.90
C HIS A 147 17.91 -11.72 -13.38
N LEU A 148 17.36 -10.82 -14.22
CA LEU A 148 17.60 -10.78 -15.66
C LEU A 148 18.69 -9.76 -16.05
N THR A 149 19.14 -8.94 -15.11
CA THR A 149 20.22 -7.94 -15.25
C THR A 149 21.48 -8.43 -14.57
#